data_AF-A0A9W8BCU5-F1
#
_entry.id   AF-A0A9W8BCU5-F1
#
_cell.length_a   1.000
_cell.length_b   1.000
_cell.length_c   1.000
_cell.angle_alpha   90.00
_cell.angle_beta   90.00
_cell.angle_gamma   90.00
#
_symmetry.space_group_name_H-M   'P 1'
#
loop_
_entity.id
_entity.type
_entity.pdbx_description
1 polymer ?
#
loop_
_entity_poly.entity_id
_entity_poly.type
_entity_poly.pdbx_seq_one_letter_code
_entity_poly.pdbx_strand_id
1 'polypeptide(L)'
;MPFDGILLGSRVMVAKEAGTSDAAKELIVAIPGLSGAEWHKTFDGSSGGVLTITSEYGELNHVLATRATLLCKDLGDTILSQPREKHASLLLARKDEIISRLNRDYMRPWFGRKADGRVVDLEDMTYAEVISRLVALMYVKHQQHWIDKSYRRLVFDFIIRAERRLGSDLPEMTIVPDIQDLPPTELALLISEHYPAAESQLLHSEDIQFFIGICKRRGQKPVPFIPVLDDDFGTLFQKDSSWQSEDLATVVDQDPQR
;
A
#
# COMPACT_ATOMS: atom_id res chain seq x y z
N MET A 1 16.32 -20.79 -39.96
CA MET A 1 17.27 -20.66 -38.84
C MET A 1 16.69 -21.46 -37.67
N PRO A 2 17.17 -22.68 -37.39
CA PRO A 2 16.71 -23.47 -36.24
C PRO A 2 17.25 -22.88 -34.92
N PHE A 3 16.54 -23.14 -33.81
CA PHE A 3 16.94 -22.76 -32.46
C PHE A 3 17.18 -24.02 -31.61
N ASP A 4 18.16 -23.96 -30.71
CA ASP A 4 18.56 -25.10 -29.86
C ASP A 4 17.65 -25.29 -28.63
N GLY A 5 16.85 -24.27 -28.28
CA GLY A 5 15.97 -24.33 -27.11
C GLY A 5 14.99 -23.16 -27.04
N ILE A 6 14.01 -23.30 -26.13
CA ILE A 6 13.01 -22.28 -25.82
C ILE A 6 12.91 -22.10 -24.30
N LEU A 7 12.73 -20.85 -23.86
CA LEU A 7 12.41 -20.52 -22.47
C LEU A 7 10.95 -20.07 -22.38
N LEU A 8 10.25 -20.49 -21.33
CA LEU A 8 8.86 -20.12 -21.08
C LEU A 8 8.78 -19.26 -19.81
N GLY A 9 8.43 -17.99 -19.97
CA GLY A 9 8.21 -17.04 -18.87
C GLY A 9 6.74 -17.03 -18.42
N SER A 10 5.97 -16.05 -18.88
CA SER A 10 4.56 -15.84 -18.48
C SER A 10 3.68 -17.09 -18.60
N ARG A 11 4.00 -18.00 -19.53
CA ARG A 11 3.28 -19.26 -19.75
C ARG A 11 3.19 -20.14 -18.49
N VAL A 12 4.21 -20.12 -17.63
CA VAL A 12 4.29 -20.98 -16.44
C VAL A 12 3.71 -20.34 -15.18
N MET A 13 3.31 -19.06 -15.22
CA MET A 13 2.74 -18.35 -14.06
C MET A 13 1.38 -18.93 -13.61
N VAL A 14 0.66 -19.61 -14.51
CA VAL A 14 -0.62 -20.28 -14.20
C VAL A 14 -0.46 -21.76 -13.85
N ALA A 15 0.78 -22.24 -13.68
CA ALA A 15 1.03 -23.60 -13.24
C ALA A 15 0.46 -23.82 -11.83
N LYS A 16 -0.02 -25.04 -11.55
CA LYS A 16 -0.55 -25.41 -10.23
C LYS A 16 0.45 -25.15 -9.10
N GLU A 17 1.73 -25.37 -9.38
CA GLU A 17 2.84 -25.24 -8.42
C GLU A 17 3.35 -23.81 -8.26
N ALA A 18 2.91 -22.87 -9.11
CA ALA A 18 3.28 -21.46 -9.00
C ALA A 18 2.56 -20.79 -7.82
N GLY A 19 3.27 -19.92 -7.10
CA GLY A 19 2.75 -19.16 -5.95
C GLY A 19 1.73 -18.08 -6.31
N THR A 20 1.50 -17.81 -7.61
CA THR A 20 0.46 -16.88 -8.06
C THR A 20 -0.90 -17.28 -7.50
N SER A 21 -1.60 -16.33 -6.87
CA SER A 21 -2.92 -16.56 -6.29
C SER A 21 -3.93 -17.01 -7.35
N ASP A 22 -4.91 -17.83 -6.98
CA ASP A 22 -5.85 -18.43 -7.94
C ASP A 22 -6.62 -17.38 -8.75
N ALA A 23 -7.12 -16.32 -8.12
CA ALA A 23 -7.81 -15.23 -8.82
C ALA A 23 -6.87 -14.45 -9.77
N ALA A 24 -5.57 -14.33 -9.44
CA ALA A 24 -4.59 -13.75 -10.35
C ALA A 24 -4.29 -14.68 -11.54
N LYS A 25 -4.26 -16.01 -11.33
CA LYS A 25 -4.17 -17.00 -12.41
C LYS A 25 -5.38 -16.90 -13.35
N GLU A 26 -6.58 -16.75 -12.80
CA GLU A 26 -7.81 -16.55 -13.59
C GLU A 26 -7.73 -15.28 -14.45
N LEU A 27 -7.22 -14.17 -13.90
CA LEU A 27 -6.97 -12.97 -14.70
C LEU A 27 -5.99 -13.22 -15.84
N ILE A 28 -4.87 -13.92 -15.59
CA ILE A 28 -3.89 -14.26 -16.64
C ILE A 28 -4.55 -15.10 -17.75
N VAL A 29 -5.38 -16.08 -17.40
CA VAL A 29 -6.09 -16.94 -18.36
C VAL A 29 -7.12 -16.17 -19.17
N ALA A 30 -7.82 -15.20 -18.56
CA ALA A 30 -8.85 -14.41 -19.23
C ALA A 30 -8.30 -13.43 -20.28
N ILE A 31 -7.00 -13.19 -20.28
CA ILE A 31 -6.36 -12.22 -21.18
C ILE A 31 -6.21 -12.81 -22.59
N PRO A 32 -6.74 -12.14 -23.64
CA PRO A 32 -6.74 -12.67 -25.00
C PRO A 32 -5.34 -12.70 -25.62
N GLY A 33 -4.41 -11.90 -25.10
CA GLY A 33 -3.07 -11.74 -25.66
C GLY A 33 -3.06 -10.91 -26.94
N LEU A 34 -1.90 -10.89 -27.59
CA LEU A 34 -1.61 -10.06 -28.75
C LEU A 34 -0.80 -10.84 -29.78
N SER A 35 -0.93 -10.47 -31.04
CA SER A 35 0.00 -10.91 -32.07
C SER A 35 1.37 -10.25 -31.89
N GLY A 36 2.43 -10.93 -32.31
CA GLY A 36 3.79 -10.39 -32.28
C GLY A 36 4.00 -9.17 -33.19
N ALA A 37 3.06 -8.84 -34.08
CA ALA A 37 3.13 -7.61 -34.88
C ALA A 37 2.63 -6.38 -34.10
N GLU A 38 1.82 -6.58 -33.06
CA GLU A 38 1.07 -5.53 -32.38
C GLU A 38 1.56 -5.25 -30.96
N TRP A 39 2.56 -6.00 -30.48
CA TRP A 39 3.08 -5.87 -29.12
C TRP A 39 3.49 -4.43 -28.75
N HIS A 40 4.01 -3.66 -29.71
CA HIS A 40 4.42 -2.26 -29.50
C HIS A 40 3.25 -1.34 -29.08
N LYS A 41 2.00 -1.73 -29.34
CA LYS A 41 0.82 -0.96 -28.91
C LYS A 41 0.67 -0.92 -27.38
N THR A 42 1.37 -1.78 -26.62
CA THR A 42 1.34 -1.76 -25.15
C THR A 42 2.01 -0.51 -24.55
N PHE A 43 2.85 0.21 -25.31
CA PHE A 43 3.43 1.48 -24.87
C PHE A 43 2.38 2.60 -24.80
N ASP A 44 1.44 2.60 -25.74
CA ASP A 44 0.41 3.64 -25.85
C ASP A 44 -0.73 3.43 -24.84
N GLY A 45 -1.01 2.16 -24.48
CA GLY A 45 -2.13 1.83 -23.62
C GLY A 45 -2.31 0.32 -23.41
N SER A 46 -3.49 -0.06 -22.90
CA SER A 46 -3.86 -1.47 -22.81
C SER A 46 -4.10 -2.03 -24.20
N SER A 47 -3.36 -3.09 -24.53
CA SER A 47 -3.56 -3.86 -25.75
C SER A 47 -3.55 -5.34 -25.39
N GLY A 48 -4.59 -6.06 -25.81
CA GLY A 48 -4.72 -7.50 -25.56
C GLY A 48 -4.61 -7.88 -24.09
N GLY A 49 -5.04 -7.01 -23.19
CA GLY A 49 -5.02 -7.19 -21.73
C GLY A 49 -3.68 -6.90 -21.04
N VAL A 50 -2.69 -6.36 -21.74
CA VAL A 50 -1.36 -6.01 -21.21
C VAL A 50 -1.04 -4.54 -21.52
N LEU A 51 -0.27 -3.88 -20.66
CA LEU A 51 0.27 -2.55 -20.90
C LEU A 51 1.73 -2.47 -20.44
N THR A 52 2.46 -1.48 -20.94
CA THR A 52 3.82 -1.16 -20.48
C THR A 52 3.77 -0.03 -19.46
N ILE A 53 4.44 -0.21 -18.31
CA ILE A 53 4.71 0.83 -17.31
C ILE A 53 6.21 1.03 -17.11
N THR A 54 6.58 2.19 -16.58
CA THR A 54 7.94 2.51 -16.15
C THR A 54 8.11 2.22 -14.66
N SER A 55 9.16 1.48 -14.30
CA SER A 55 9.55 1.17 -12.91
C SER A 55 10.12 2.40 -12.19
N GLU A 56 10.31 2.28 -10.87
CA GLU A 56 10.99 3.30 -10.05
C GLU A 56 12.38 3.66 -10.59
N TYR A 57 13.06 2.71 -11.25
CA TYR A 57 14.41 2.87 -11.79
C TYR A 57 14.44 3.18 -13.29
N GLY A 58 13.28 3.45 -13.90
CA GLY A 58 13.18 3.80 -15.33
C GLY A 58 13.10 2.60 -16.28
N GLU A 59 12.98 1.38 -15.76
CA GLU A 59 12.89 0.17 -16.57
C GLU A 59 11.46 -0.04 -17.07
N LEU A 60 11.32 -0.64 -18.24
CA LEU A 60 10.02 -0.93 -18.84
C LEU A 60 9.52 -2.30 -18.37
N ASN A 61 8.30 -2.35 -17.85
CA ASN A 61 7.66 -3.57 -17.39
C ASN A 61 6.35 -3.82 -18.14
N HIS A 62 6.19 -5.02 -18.69
CA HIS A 62 4.92 -5.50 -19.22
C HIS A 62 4.09 -6.10 -18.08
N VAL A 63 2.92 -5.53 -17.84
CA VAL A 63 2.02 -5.93 -16.75
C VAL A 63 0.61 -6.13 -17.27
N LEU A 64 -0.19 -6.95 -16.56
CA LEU A 64 -1.60 -7.07 -16.87
C LEU A 64 -2.27 -5.71 -16.73
N ALA A 65 -3.20 -5.37 -17.63
CA ALA A 65 -3.93 -4.11 -17.63
C ALA A 65 -5.08 -4.11 -16.60
N THR A 66 -4.75 -4.30 -15.33
CA THR A 66 -5.68 -4.15 -14.21
C THR A 66 -5.98 -2.68 -13.92
N ARG A 67 -6.99 -2.42 -13.08
CA ARG A 67 -7.29 -1.04 -12.62
C ARG A 67 -6.08 -0.39 -11.94
N ALA A 68 -5.31 -1.16 -11.17
CA ALA A 68 -4.09 -0.69 -10.52
C ALA A 68 -3.01 -0.28 -11.52
N THR A 69 -2.70 -1.11 -12.51
CA THR A 69 -1.63 -0.81 -13.45
C THR A 69 -2.03 0.28 -14.44
N LEU A 70 -3.33 0.46 -14.71
CA LEU A 70 -3.85 1.63 -15.41
C LEU A 70 -3.65 2.92 -14.60
N LEU A 71 -3.78 2.87 -13.27
CA LEU A 71 -3.39 3.99 -12.40
C LEU A 71 -1.87 4.22 -12.45
N CYS A 72 -1.07 3.16 -12.40
CA CYS A 72 0.39 3.27 -12.54
C CYS A 72 0.80 3.93 -13.85
N LYS A 73 0.15 3.56 -14.97
CA LYS A 73 0.41 4.16 -16.27
C LYS A 73 0.05 5.65 -16.29
N ASP A 74 -1.15 6.01 -15.84
CA ASP A 74 -1.59 7.41 -15.79
C ASP A 74 -0.65 8.27 -14.93
N LEU A 75 -0.38 7.89 -13.68
CA LEU A 75 0.49 8.68 -12.80
C LEU A 75 1.95 8.64 -13.27
N GLY A 76 2.41 7.53 -13.83
CA GLY A 76 3.72 7.38 -14.45
C GLY A 76 3.93 8.37 -15.58
N ASP A 77 2.99 8.41 -16.52
CA ASP A 77 3.09 9.22 -17.74
C ASP A 77 2.86 10.72 -17.46
N THR A 78 2.01 11.06 -16.48
CA THR A 78 1.58 12.45 -16.24
C THR A 78 2.29 13.16 -15.08
N ILE A 79 2.70 12.44 -14.04
CA ILE A 79 3.30 13.03 -12.83
C ILE A 79 4.76 12.59 -12.68
N LEU A 80 4.99 11.28 -12.62
CA LEU A 80 6.32 10.74 -12.27
C LEU A 80 7.34 10.91 -13.40
N SER A 81 6.88 11.11 -14.65
CA SER A 81 7.71 11.49 -15.80
C SER A 81 8.25 12.92 -15.74
N GLN A 82 7.66 13.78 -14.89
CA GLN A 82 8.05 15.18 -14.77
C GLN A 82 9.25 15.35 -13.83
N PRO A 83 9.99 16.47 -13.89
CA PRO A 83 11.02 16.79 -12.91
C PRO A 83 10.48 16.74 -11.48
N ARG A 84 11.29 16.22 -10.54
CA ARG A 84 10.89 15.95 -9.15
C ARG A 84 10.30 17.18 -8.46
N GLU A 85 10.82 18.37 -8.77
CA GLU A 85 10.39 19.65 -8.20
C GLU A 85 8.94 20.01 -8.55
N LYS A 86 8.36 19.39 -9.60
CA LYS A 86 6.96 19.59 -10.00
C LYS A 86 6.01 18.60 -9.35
N HIS A 87 6.49 17.48 -8.80
CA HIS A 87 5.65 16.37 -8.33
C HIS A 87 4.64 16.85 -7.29
N ALA A 88 5.09 17.53 -6.23
CA ALA A 88 4.20 18.03 -5.18
C ALA A 88 3.03 18.87 -5.74
N SER A 89 3.31 19.80 -6.66
CA SER A 89 2.26 20.65 -7.26
C SER A 89 1.27 19.87 -8.13
N LEU A 90 1.75 18.88 -8.89
CA LEU A 90 0.92 18.05 -9.76
C LEU A 90 0.06 17.08 -8.95
N LEU A 91 0.63 16.50 -7.88
CA LEU A 91 -0.09 15.67 -6.93
C LEU A 91 -1.19 16.46 -6.24
N LEU A 92 -0.90 17.68 -5.78
CA LEU A 92 -1.88 18.55 -5.13
C LEU A 92 -3.01 18.93 -6.08
N ALA A 93 -2.71 19.23 -7.34
CA ALA A 93 -3.71 19.60 -8.35
C ALA A 93 -4.71 18.47 -8.66
N ARG A 94 -4.32 17.20 -8.44
CA ARG A 94 -5.14 16.00 -8.67
C ARG A 94 -5.44 15.22 -7.37
N LYS A 95 -5.26 15.83 -6.19
CA LYS A 95 -5.28 15.14 -4.89
C LYS A 95 -6.51 14.26 -4.69
N ASP A 96 -7.70 14.81 -4.82
CA ASP A 96 -8.96 14.09 -4.56
C ASP A 96 -9.16 12.93 -5.54
N GLU A 97 -8.80 13.13 -6.80
CA GLU A 97 -8.87 12.09 -7.83
C GLU A 97 -7.90 10.95 -7.51
N ILE A 98 -6.64 11.27 -7.20
CA ILE A 98 -5.61 10.29 -6.85
C ILE A 98 -6.03 9.49 -5.62
N ILE A 99 -6.48 10.16 -4.55
CA ILE A 99 -6.93 9.49 -3.33
C ILE A 99 -8.12 8.55 -3.62
N SER A 100 -9.09 9.00 -4.43
CA SER A 100 -10.22 8.18 -4.86
C SER A 100 -9.76 6.93 -5.62
N ARG A 101 -8.83 7.10 -6.57
CA ARG A 101 -8.27 5.98 -7.35
C ARG A 101 -7.41 5.04 -6.50
N LEU A 102 -6.59 5.54 -5.58
CA LEU A 102 -5.83 4.70 -4.65
C LEU A 102 -6.78 3.80 -3.83
N ASN A 103 -7.84 4.38 -3.29
CA ASN A 103 -8.81 3.64 -2.47
C ASN A 103 -9.64 2.64 -3.26
N ARG A 104 -9.93 2.90 -4.54
CA ARG A 104 -10.79 2.04 -5.37
C ARG A 104 -9.99 1.01 -6.17
N ASP A 105 -8.85 1.40 -6.71
CA ASP A 105 -8.21 0.71 -7.83
C ASP A 105 -6.82 0.17 -7.51
N TYR A 106 -6.19 0.55 -6.40
CA TYR A 106 -4.79 0.22 -6.13
C TYR A 106 -4.61 -0.67 -4.90
N MET A 107 -3.55 -1.49 -4.86
CA MET A 107 -3.23 -2.32 -3.71
C MET A 107 -2.80 -1.51 -2.48
N ARG A 108 -2.31 -0.27 -2.67
CA ARG A 108 -1.99 0.67 -1.58
C ARG A 108 -3.07 1.73 -1.46
N PRO A 109 -4.09 1.55 -0.60
CA PRO A 109 -5.10 2.58 -0.39
C PRO A 109 -4.49 3.83 0.22
N TRP A 110 -5.24 4.93 0.15
CA TRP A 110 -4.95 6.09 0.98
C TRP A 110 -5.11 5.72 2.46
N PHE A 111 -4.14 6.11 3.27
CA PHE A 111 -4.15 5.76 4.69
C PHE A 111 -5.30 6.46 5.41
N GLY A 112 -5.46 7.76 5.18
CA GLY A 112 -6.33 8.64 5.94
C GLY A 112 -7.81 8.29 5.86
N ARG A 113 -8.36 7.75 6.94
CA ARG A 113 -9.77 7.32 7.01
C ARG A 113 -10.29 7.34 8.44
N LYS A 114 -11.40 8.02 8.67
CA LYS A 114 -12.09 8.06 9.97
C LYS A 114 -12.82 6.75 10.27
N ALA A 115 -13.19 6.56 11.54
CA ALA A 115 -13.97 5.40 11.98
C ALA A 115 -15.34 5.28 11.26
N ASP A 116 -15.95 6.40 10.88
CA ASP A 116 -17.20 6.46 10.10
C ASP A 116 -17.00 6.18 8.59
N GLY A 117 -15.76 5.95 8.16
CA GLY A 117 -15.40 5.63 6.79
C GLY A 117 -15.08 6.83 5.90
N ARG A 118 -15.25 8.08 6.38
CA ARG A 118 -14.85 9.27 5.63
C ARG A 118 -13.36 9.27 5.33
N VAL A 119 -13.02 9.63 4.10
CA VAL A 119 -11.63 9.81 3.66
C VAL A 119 -11.18 11.20 4.10
N VAL A 120 -10.04 11.26 4.79
CA VAL A 120 -9.49 12.49 5.37
C VAL A 120 -7.97 12.49 5.25
N ASP A 121 -7.32 13.62 5.54
CA ASP A 121 -5.86 13.64 5.70
C ASP A 121 -5.43 13.09 7.06
N LEU A 122 -4.15 12.77 7.19
CA LEU A 122 -3.59 12.22 8.43
C LEU A 122 -3.75 13.18 9.63
N GLU A 123 -3.72 14.49 9.37
CA GLU A 123 -3.93 15.55 10.38
C GLU A 123 -5.35 15.58 10.97
N ASP A 124 -6.32 15.02 10.26
CA ASP A 124 -7.71 14.95 10.69
C ASP A 124 -8.05 13.62 11.38
N MET A 125 -7.06 12.74 11.59
CA MET A 125 -7.24 11.47 12.28
C MET A 125 -6.87 11.58 13.76
N THR A 126 -7.59 10.82 14.59
CA THR A 126 -7.26 10.65 16.01
C THR A 126 -6.23 9.53 16.20
N TYR A 127 -5.58 9.47 17.37
CA TYR A 127 -4.60 8.40 17.65
C TYR A 127 -5.23 7.01 17.57
N ALA A 128 -6.45 6.83 18.11
CA ALA A 128 -7.18 5.57 18.02
C ALA A 128 -7.51 5.19 16.56
N GLU A 129 -7.92 6.17 15.74
CA GLU A 129 -8.17 5.95 14.31
C GLU A 129 -6.90 5.51 13.57
N VAL A 130 -5.74 6.13 13.85
CA VAL A 130 -4.46 5.75 13.23
C VAL A 130 -4.04 4.34 13.64
N ILE A 131 -4.12 3.98 14.92
CA ILE A 131 -3.78 2.63 15.41
C ILE A 131 -4.70 1.58 14.78
N SER A 132 -6.00 1.83 14.77
CA SER A 132 -6.99 0.95 14.14
C SER A 132 -6.71 0.77 12.65
N ARG A 133 -6.42 1.86 11.94
CA ARG A 133 -6.13 1.85 10.50
C ARG A 133 -4.82 1.14 10.17
N LEU A 134 -3.78 1.31 10.99
CA LEU A 134 -2.52 0.58 10.86
C LEU A 134 -2.75 -0.92 10.93
N VAL A 135 -3.45 -1.39 11.97
CA VAL A 135 -3.77 -2.81 12.14
C VAL A 135 -4.60 -3.31 10.96
N ALA A 136 -5.64 -2.57 10.57
CA ALA A 136 -6.53 -2.96 9.47
C ALA A 136 -5.81 -3.17 8.13
N LEU A 137 -4.69 -2.47 7.89
CA LEU A 137 -3.93 -2.55 6.64
C LEU A 137 -2.66 -3.43 6.74
N MET A 138 -2.20 -3.76 7.95
CA MET A 138 -0.95 -4.52 8.16
C MET A 138 -1.17 -5.93 8.72
N TYR A 139 -2.38 -6.24 9.19
CA TYR A 139 -2.74 -7.52 9.80
C TYR A 139 -3.87 -8.22 9.03
N VAL A 140 -3.63 -9.46 8.61
CA VAL A 140 -4.58 -10.28 7.87
C VAL A 140 -5.52 -10.97 8.86
N LYS A 141 -6.60 -10.28 9.25
CA LYS A 141 -7.51 -10.72 10.33
C LYS A 141 -8.01 -12.17 10.19
N HIS A 142 -8.41 -12.58 8.99
CA HIS A 142 -9.00 -13.89 8.74
C HIS A 142 -7.97 -15.04 8.76
N GLN A 143 -6.67 -14.73 8.65
CA GLN A 143 -5.57 -15.70 8.77
C GLN A 143 -4.73 -15.50 10.04
N GLN A 144 -5.10 -14.50 10.85
CA GLN A 144 -4.51 -14.19 12.15
C GLN A 144 -2.98 -13.93 12.15
N HIS A 145 -2.43 -13.35 11.08
CA HIS A 145 -1.00 -13.00 11.02
C HIS A 145 -0.75 -11.58 10.52
N TRP A 146 0.41 -11.04 10.87
CA TRP A 146 0.95 -9.82 10.26
C TRP A 146 1.44 -10.13 8.85
N ILE A 147 1.27 -9.19 7.92
CA ILE A 147 1.84 -9.31 6.56
C ILE A 147 3.37 -9.43 6.63
N ASP A 148 4.01 -8.68 7.53
CA ASP A 148 5.44 -8.80 7.82
C ASP A 148 5.72 -8.47 9.29
N LYS A 149 6.72 -9.13 9.88
CA LYS A 149 7.13 -8.94 11.28
C LYS A 149 7.49 -7.48 11.61
N SER A 150 7.99 -6.73 10.64
CA SER A 150 8.38 -5.34 10.81
C SER A 150 7.19 -4.39 10.98
N TYR A 151 6.01 -4.77 10.49
CA TYR A 151 4.79 -4.01 10.72
C TYR A 151 4.30 -4.07 12.17
N ARG A 152 4.41 -5.24 12.82
CA ARG A 152 4.13 -5.36 14.27
C ARG A 152 4.94 -4.31 15.04
N ARG A 153 6.24 -4.22 14.73
CA ARG A 153 7.13 -3.22 15.34
C ARG A 153 6.69 -1.78 15.04
N LEU A 154 6.30 -1.47 13.80
CA LEU A 154 5.83 -0.13 13.42
C LEU A 154 4.60 0.27 14.25
N VAL A 155 3.62 -0.63 14.40
CA VAL A 155 2.41 -0.36 15.18
C VAL A 155 2.75 -0.07 16.64
N PHE A 156 3.59 -0.89 17.27
CA PHE A 156 3.99 -0.65 18.66
C PHE A 156 4.85 0.60 18.84
N ASP A 157 5.72 0.94 17.89
CA ASP A 157 6.47 2.19 17.94
C ASP A 157 5.54 3.42 17.88
N PHE A 158 4.45 3.34 17.09
CA PHE A 158 3.43 4.38 17.06
C PHE A 158 2.61 4.43 18.35
N ILE A 159 2.25 3.29 18.93
CA ILE A 159 1.57 3.20 20.22
C ILE A 159 2.42 3.88 21.32
N ILE A 160 3.72 3.58 21.41
CA ILE A 160 4.63 4.22 22.37
C ILE A 160 4.65 5.76 22.17
N ARG A 161 4.60 6.22 20.91
CA ARG A 161 4.51 7.66 20.62
C ARG A 161 3.18 8.25 21.10
N ALA A 162 2.07 7.55 20.88
CA ALA A 162 0.74 7.95 21.33
C ALA A 162 0.67 8.03 22.87
N GLU A 163 1.16 7.01 23.58
CA GLU A 163 1.22 6.99 25.05
C GLU A 163 1.96 8.20 25.61
N ARG A 164 3.13 8.53 25.05
CA ARG A 164 3.93 9.70 25.47
C ARG A 164 3.22 11.03 25.21
N ARG A 165 2.32 11.09 24.24
CA ARG A 165 1.55 12.30 23.92
C ARG A 165 0.31 12.43 24.81
N LEU A 166 -0.37 11.32 25.05
CA LEU A 166 -1.69 11.29 25.70
C LEU A 166 -1.59 11.12 27.22
N GLY A 167 -0.48 10.57 27.72
CA GLY A 167 -0.21 10.48 29.16
C GLY A 167 0.06 11.86 29.76
N SER A 168 -0.56 12.14 30.92
CA SER A 168 -0.28 13.31 31.74
C SER A 168 0.86 12.99 32.73
N ASP A 169 1.97 13.72 32.62
CA ASP A 169 3.26 13.44 33.29
C ASP A 169 3.83 12.06 32.92
N LEU A 170 5.14 12.00 32.63
CA LEU A 170 5.83 10.81 32.10
C LEU A 170 5.41 9.53 32.84
N PRO A 171 4.62 8.62 32.23
CA PRO A 171 4.39 7.33 32.86
C PRO A 171 5.73 6.61 32.97
N GLU A 172 6.05 6.08 34.16
CA GLU A 172 7.35 5.41 34.40
C GLU A 172 7.56 4.20 33.47
N MET A 173 6.48 3.59 32.96
CA MET A 173 6.52 2.42 32.06
C MET A 173 5.39 2.45 31.02
N THR A 174 5.69 1.95 29.81
CA THR A 174 4.74 1.77 28.70
C THR A 174 3.81 0.58 28.94
N ILE A 175 2.57 0.61 28.40
CA ILE A 175 1.62 -0.52 28.50
C ILE A 175 1.87 -1.60 27.44
N VAL A 176 2.80 -1.37 26.50
CA VAL A 176 3.14 -2.32 25.43
C VAL A 176 3.41 -3.75 25.94
N PRO A 177 4.18 -3.98 27.03
CA PRO A 177 4.42 -5.33 27.55
C PRO A 177 3.14 -6.10 27.89
N ASP A 178 2.08 -5.40 28.31
CA ASP A 178 0.81 -6.00 28.71
C ASP A 178 -0.10 -6.30 27.51
N ILE A 179 0.03 -5.52 26.42
CA ILE A 179 -0.85 -5.63 25.24
C ILE A 179 -0.18 -6.30 24.03
N GLN A 180 1.14 -6.51 24.05
CA GLN A 180 1.89 -6.96 22.86
C GLN A 180 1.46 -8.33 22.34
N ASP A 181 0.98 -9.21 23.22
CA ASP A 181 0.55 -10.57 22.89
C ASP A 181 -0.98 -10.71 22.75
N LEU A 182 -1.72 -9.60 22.91
CA LEU A 182 -3.16 -9.55 22.67
C LEU A 182 -3.47 -9.46 21.17
N PRO A 183 -4.71 -9.81 20.75
CA PRO A 183 -5.11 -9.69 19.35
C PRO A 183 -4.89 -8.27 18.81
N PRO A 184 -4.14 -8.09 17.70
CA PRO A 184 -3.85 -6.75 17.17
C PRO A 184 -5.09 -5.91 16.90
N THR A 185 -6.22 -6.55 16.58
CA THR A 185 -7.51 -5.91 16.33
C THR A 185 -8.11 -5.19 17.54
N GLU A 186 -7.62 -5.48 18.75
CA GLU A 186 -8.09 -4.88 19.99
C GLU A 186 -7.20 -3.71 20.46
N LEU A 187 -6.03 -3.51 19.86
CA LEU A 187 -5.05 -2.51 20.30
C LEU A 187 -5.60 -1.09 20.36
N ALA A 188 -6.43 -0.69 19.38
CA ALA A 188 -7.02 0.64 19.37
C ALA A 188 -7.98 0.84 20.57
N LEU A 189 -8.79 -0.18 20.88
CA LEU A 189 -9.71 -0.16 22.03
C LEU A 189 -8.94 -0.10 23.34
N LEU A 190 -7.93 -0.96 23.50
CA LEU A 190 -7.09 -1.00 24.71
C LEU A 190 -6.39 0.33 24.96
N ILE A 191 -5.92 0.99 23.90
CA ILE A 191 -5.32 2.33 23.99
C ILE A 191 -6.35 3.38 24.40
N SER A 192 -7.56 3.35 23.85
CA SER A 192 -8.65 4.23 24.28
C SER A 192 -9.04 4.02 25.74
N GLU A 193 -9.05 2.78 26.24
CA GLU A 193 -9.37 2.48 27.64
C GLU A 193 -8.34 3.07 28.62
N HIS A 194 -7.05 2.98 28.29
CA HIS A 194 -5.98 3.55 29.10
C HIS A 194 -5.82 5.06 28.92
N TYR A 195 -6.06 5.55 27.70
CA TYR A 195 -5.90 6.94 27.30
C TYR A 195 -7.15 7.43 26.55
N PRO A 196 -8.24 7.79 27.25
CA PRO A 196 -9.49 8.19 26.61
C PRO A 196 -9.36 9.35 25.60
N ALA A 197 -8.36 10.22 25.79
CA ALA A 197 -8.05 11.30 24.86
C ALA A 197 -7.67 10.79 23.44
N ALA A 198 -7.24 9.53 23.30
CA ALA A 198 -6.90 8.92 22.01
C ALA A 198 -8.06 8.94 20.99
N GLU A 199 -9.31 8.94 21.48
CA GLU A 199 -10.51 8.92 20.63
C GLU A 199 -10.90 10.29 20.09
N SER A 200 -10.51 11.37 20.75
CA SER A 200 -10.92 12.73 20.41
C SER A 200 -9.76 13.61 19.95
N GLN A 201 -8.53 13.33 20.40
CA GLN A 201 -7.37 14.14 20.09
C GLN A 201 -6.81 13.76 18.72
N LEU A 202 -6.74 14.76 17.84
CA LEU A 202 -6.09 14.65 16.53
C LEU A 202 -4.57 14.52 16.70
N LEU A 203 -3.91 13.93 15.70
CA LEU A 203 -2.45 13.84 15.67
C LEU A 203 -1.81 15.22 15.73
N HIS A 204 -0.86 15.38 16.65
CA HIS A 204 -0.02 16.57 16.69
C HIS A 204 0.92 16.60 15.47
N SER A 205 1.28 17.79 14.96
CA SER A 205 2.11 17.92 13.75
C SER A 205 3.45 17.16 13.85
N GLU A 206 4.07 17.14 15.03
CA GLU A 206 5.29 16.35 15.29
C GLU A 206 5.06 14.84 15.15
N ASP A 207 3.87 14.37 15.51
CA ASP A 207 3.51 12.94 15.52
C ASP A 207 3.13 12.49 14.11
N ILE A 208 2.59 13.39 13.28
CA ILE A 208 2.43 13.20 11.83
C ILE A 208 3.79 12.98 11.18
N GLN A 209 4.77 13.86 11.47
CA GLN A 209 6.13 13.73 10.93
C GLN A 209 6.83 12.45 11.42
N PHE A 210 6.64 12.10 12.70
CA PHE A 210 7.11 10.83 13.24
C PHE A 210 6.49 9.64 12.49
N PHE A 211 5.17 9.64 12.29
CA PHE A 211 4.45 8.58 11.58
C PHE A 211 4.96 8.41 10.13
N ILE A 212 5.08 9.50 9.38
CA ILE A 212 5.64 9.47 8.02
C ILE A 212 7.08 8.92 8.04
N GLY A 213 7.89 9.35 9.02
CA GLY A 213 9.26 8.87 9.20
C GLY A 213 9.35 7.37 9.47
N ILE A 214 8.52 6.80 10.34
CA ILE A 214 8.52 5.36 10.62
C ILE A 214 7.97 4.54 9.44
N CYS A 215 7.06 5.09 8.63
CA CYS A 215 6.61 4.45 7.39
C CYS A 215 7.75 4.28 6.36
N LYS A 216 8.75 5.17 6.39
CA LYS A 216 9.89 5.21 5.47
C LYS A 216 11.18 4.59 6.05
N ARG A 217 11.10 3.92 7.22
CA ARG A 217 12.28 3.41 7.95
C ARG A 217 13.03 2.32 7.17
N ARG A 218 14.37 2.41 7.16
CA ARG A 218 15.24 1.37 6.57
C ARG A 218 15.13 0.03 7.32
N GLY A 219 15.20 -1.08 6.59
CA GLY A 219 15.10 -2.43 7.15
C GLY A 219 13.68 -2.88 7.50
N GLN A 220 12.68 -2.07 7.15
CA GLN A 220 11.25 -2.38 7.27
C GLN A 220 10.68 -2.69 5.89
N LYS A 221 9.70 -3.60 5.80
CA LYS A 221 8.94 -3.79 4.57
C LYS A 221 8.22 -2.47 4.21
N PRO A 222 8.19 -2.03 2.94
CA PRO A 222 7.44 -0.84 2.53
C PRO A 222 5.99 -0.93 2.98
N VAL A 223 5.42 0.16 3.50
CA VAL A 223 4.05 0.13 4.05
C VAL A 223 3.00 -0.19 2.95
N PRO A 224 1.93 -0.93 3.25
CA PRO A 224 0.93 -1.34 2.27
C PRO A 224 -0.13 -0.25 2.01
N PHE A 225 0.24 1.03 2.09
CA PHE A 225 -0.67 2.17 1.93
C PHE A 225 0.11 3.44 1.57
N ILE A 226 -0.60 4.48 1.14
CA ILE A 226 -0.05 5.81 0.89
C ILE A 226 -0.40 6.74 2.06
N PRO A 227 0.57 7.14 2.89
CA PRO A 227 0.33 8.00 4.06
C PRO A 227 0.28 9.50 3.72
N VAL A 228 0.92 9.92 2.62
CA VAL A 228 1.06 11.32 2.21
C VAL A 228 1.31 11.41 0.71
N LEU A 229 0.88 12.52 0.08
CA LEU A 229 1.24 12.88 -1.30
C LEU A 229 2.34 13.94 -1.26
N ASP A 230 3.60 13.50 -1.14
CA ASP A 230 4.78 14.37 -1.09
C ASP A 230 5.82 13.98 -2.16
N ASP A 231 7.03 14.55 -2.06
CA ASP A 231 8.14 14.29 -2.98
C ASP A 231 8.66 12.84 -2.95
N ASP A 232 8.22 12.01 -1.99
CA ASP A 232 8.53 10.58 -1.92
C ASP A 232 7.37 9.71 -2.39
N PHE A 233 6.27 10.30 -2.87
CA PHE A 233 5.09 9.58 -3.36
C PHE A 233 5.47 8.51 -4.40
N GLY A 234 6.32 8.83 -5.37
CA GLY A 234 6.73 7.87 -6.41
C GLY A 234 7.34 6.59 -5.84
N THR A 235 8.26 6.72 -4.88
CA THR A 235 8.87 5.58 -4.18
C THR A 235 7.84 4.82 -3.35
N LEU A 236 7.00 5.51 -2.58
CA LEU A 236 5.92 4.88 -1.79
C LEU A 236 4.87 4.18 -2.66
N PHE A 237 4.66 4.67 -3.87
CA PHE A 237 3.71 4.13 -4.82
C PHE A 237 4.28 2.87 -5.49
N GLN A 238 5.50 2.92 -6.03
CA GLN A 238 6.01 1.87 -6.92
C GLN A 238 6.80 0.74 -6.25
N LYS A 239 7.47 1.02 -5.13
CA LYS A 239 8.42 0.08 -4.50
C LYS A 239 7.74 -1.18 -4.00
N ASP A 240 8.32 -2.38 -4.17
CA ASP A 240 7.81 -3.65 -3.59
C ASP A 240 6.31 -3.93 -3.91
N SER A 241 5.99 -3.88 -5.21
CA SER A 241 4.62 -3.92 -5.75
C SER A 241 4.25 -5.23 -6.48
N SER A 242 5.11 -6.26 -6.43
CA SER A 242 4.91 -7.51 -7.17
C SER A 242 4.36 -8.68 -6.34
N TRP A 243 4.74 -8.76 -5.05
CA TRP A 243 4.44 -9.92 -4.19
C TRP A 243 2.94 -10.09 -3.89
N GLN A 244 2.15 -9.03 -4.02
CA GLN A 244 0.70 -9.03 -3.81
C GLN A 244 -0.03 -9.97 -4.77
N SER A 245 0.53 -10.21 -5.97
CA SER A 245 -0.03 -11.17 -6.94
C SER A 245 0.05 -12.63 -6.48
N GLU A 246 0.94 -12.93 -5.53
CA GLU A 246 1.09 -14.25 -4.92
C GLU A 246 0.28 -14.37 -3.62
N ASP A 247 0.01 -13.25 -2.94
CA ASP A 247 -0.74 -13.22 -1.67
C ASP A 247 -1.86 -12.18 -1.67
N LEU A 248 -2.94 -12.47 -2.41
CA LEU A 248 -4.10 -11.58 -2.51
C LEU A 248 -4.85 -11.40 -1.19
N ALA A 249 -4.65 -12.27 -0.19
CA ALA A 249 -5.28 -12.13 1.11
C ALA A 249 -4.85 -10.85 1.86
N THR A 250 -3.70 -10.29 1.45
CA THR A 250 -3.14 -9.03 1.97
C THR A 250 -3.65 -7.78 1.24
N VAL A 251 -4.30 -7.96 0.09
CA VAL A 251 -4.84 -6.88 -0.73
C VAL A 251 -6.25 -6.54 -0.24
N VAL A 252 -6.58 -5.25 -0.21
CA VAL A 252 -7.92 -4.77 0.15
C VAL A 252 -8.97 -5.45 -0.75
N ASP A 253 -10.02 -5.99 -0.12
CA ASP A 253 -11.10 -6.74 -0.78
C ASP A 253 -10.64 -8.04 -1.50
N GLN A 254 -9.38 -8.45 -1.36
CA GLN A 254 -8.76 -9.59 -2.06
C GLN A 254 -8.94 -9.53 -3.58
N ASP A 255 -9.00 -8.32 -4.09
CA ASP A 255 -9.37 -8.02 -5.47
C ASP A 255 -8.15 -8.04 -6.38
N PRO A 256 -8.06 -8.96 -7.35
CA PRO A 256 -6.89 -9.10 -8.22
C PRO A 256 -6.75 -7.95 -9.23
N GLN A 257 -7.71 -7.02 -9.29
CA GLN A 257 -7.59 -5.80 -10.09
C GLN A 257 -6.79 -4.68 -9.39
N ARG A 258 -6.49 -4.85 -8.11
CA ARG A 258 -5.71 -3.91 -7.28
C ARG A 258 -4.26 -4.32 -7.17
#